data_AF-A0A1M2V4S9-F1
#
_entry.id   AF-A0A1M2V4S9-F1
#
_cell.length_a   1.000
_cell.length_b   1.000
_cell.length_c   1.000
_cell.angle_alpha   90.00
_cell.angle_beta   90.00
_cell.angle_gamma   90.00
#
_symmetry.space_group_name_H-M   'P 1'
#
loop_
_entity.id
_entity.type
_entity.pdbx_description
1 polymer ?
#
loop_
_entity_poly.entity_id
_entity_poly.type
_entity_poly.pdbx_seq_one_letter_code
_entity_poly.pdbx_strand_id
1 'polypeptide(L)'
;MHPLLGVDNIGSKSDQYWKYAAENSQTLLRRLRTLRLDSANLHLRSPERLNDLLLVSFPCALLATVLYANYCWRTKERVLPGTREALLSLYAFITPTQSFWPIQYLSFARSAAASRKRAMRLPLGTLYRDLLDDAIELRNPREHLPLLLSDKLSVPTRIRVDIELFWWFKLLWFMFSCYMRSGRPSVAVSVGANDPITRSPPLPRSPPPPYPRATHEHADIHAASAPPSSLFFSMLYENAPSVSLDCVPYHALERAIRKLQNTLAPGAHLTIGLTTRAGSGAHTFSDPRTILTALPFFPRAYLRGRASIVGERRTTTPLFATLPRVLGLLTSGRAPLSVVLVRNVSAEYATFLRRSAHALEDDWEIRDAFVREWGARAWREERVCTMWEAALVDAGMLAGWAVVVRKPE
;
A
#
# COMPACT_ATOMS: atom_id res chain seq x y z
N MET A 1 36.73 7.10 17.51
CA MET A 1 36.64 8.04 16.39
C MET A 1 36.78 7.25 15.09
N HIS A 2 35.66 6.85 14.49
CA HIS A 2 35.62 6.10 13.22
C HIS A 2 34.88 6.96 12.19
N PRO A 3 35.33 6.98 10.91
CA PRO A 3 34.80 7.90 9.92
C PRO A 3 33.44 7.41 9.39
N LEU A 4 32.53 8.37 9.28
CA LEU A 4 31.20 8.22 8.67
C LEU A 4 31.35 7.91 7.17
N LEU A 5 30.89 6.71 6.77
CA LEU A 5 30.76 6.34 5.36
C LEU A 5 29.49 6.97 4.77
N GLY A 6 29.69 7.68 3.66
CA GLY A 6 28.69 8.47 2.95
C GLY A 6 27.52 7.67 2.41
N VAL A 7 26.33 8.25 2.56
CA VAL A 7 25.07 7.81 1.97
C VAL A 7 24.67 8.86 0.94
N ASP A 8 25.29 8.82 -0.24
CA ASP A 8 24.92 9.67 -1.38
C ASP A 8 24.88 8.83 -2.65
N ASN A 9 23.78 8.09 -2.91
CA ASN A 9 23.45 7.71 -4.30
C ASN A 9 22.03 7.13 -4.53
N ILE A 10 20.98 7.79 -4.06
CA ILE A 10 19.58 7.37 -4.39
C ILE A 10 18.85 8.42 -5.25
N GLY A 11 19.38 9.65 -5.41
CA GLY A 11 18.77 10.71 -6.23
C GLY A 11 18.92 10.54 -7.76
N SER A 12 19.85 9.72 -8.24
CA SER A 12 20.27 9.75 -9.65
C SER A 12 19.23 9.22 -10.67
N LYS A 13 18.28 8.35 -10.25
CA LYS A 13 17.35 7.71 -11.20
C LYS A 13 16.07 8.49 -11.50
N SER A 14 15.64 9.42 -10.63
CA SER A 14 14.48 10.28 -10.97
C SER A 14 14.87 11.41 -11.92
N ASP A 15 16.11 11.90 -11.85
CA ASP A 15 16.60 12.97 -12.72
C ASP A 15 16.71 12.55 -14.18
N GLN A 16 17.00 11.26 -14.44
CA GLN A 16 16.97 10.72 -15.81
C GLN A 16 15.57 10.76 -16.44
N TYR A 17 14.50 10.58 -15.64
CA TYR A 17 13.13 10.60 -16.15
C TYR A 17 12.68 12.02 -16.50
N TRP A 18 13.11 13.03 -15.73
CA TRP A 18 12.84 14.44 -16.02
C TRP A 18 13.62 14.97 -17.22
N LYS A 19 14.87 14.52 -17.42
CA LYS A 19 15.66 14.84 -18.63
C LYS A 19 14.99 14.32 -19.91
N TYR A 20 14.47 13.09 -19.90
CA TYR A 20 13.78 12.52 -21.06
C TYR A 20 12.48 13.25 -21.42
N ALA A 21 11.70 13.69 -20.41
CA ALA A 21 10.51 14.50 -20.63
C ALA A 21 10.84 15.91 -21.18
N ALA A 22 11.93 16.52 -20.71
CA ALA A 22 12.41 17.80 -21.23
C ALA A 22 12.88 17.71 -22.69
N GLU A 23 13.61 16.66 -23.07
CA GLU A 23 14.06 16.43 -24.46
C GLU A 23 12.89 16.22 -25.43
N ASN A 24 11.85 15.49 -25.02
CA ASN A 24 10.64 15.33 -25.84
C ASN A 24 9.87 16.65 -26.01
N SER A 25 9.85 17.52 -24.99
CA SER A 25 9.21 18.83 -25.09
C SER A 25 9.94 19.77 -26.07
N GLN A 26 11.27 19.74 -26.10
CA GLN A 26 12.07 20.51 -27.07
C GLN A 26 11.90 19.98 -28.50
N THR A 27 11.74 18.67 -28.66
CA THR A 27 11.50 18.05 -29.98
C THR A 27 10.13 18.44 -30.54
N LEU A 28 9.10 18.53 -29.69
CA LEU A 28 7.78 19.07 -30.05
C LEU A 28 7.84 20.55 -30.43
N LEU A 29 8.58 21.37 -29.68
CA LEU A 29 8.78 22.79 -30.00
C LEU A 29 9.55 22.99 -31.31
N ARG A 30 10.51 22.11 -31.65
CA ARG A 30 11.19 22.14 -32.95
C ARG A 30 10.25 21.77 -34.10
N ARG A 31 9.40 20.74 -33.93
CA ARG A 31 8.38 20.39 -34.94
C ARG A 31 7.32 21.47 -35.14
N LEU A 32 6.94 22.18 -34.07
CA LEU A 32 6.03 23.32 -34.18
C LEU A 32 6.71 24.53 -34.85
N ARG A 33 8.02 24.73 -34.67
CA ARG A 33 8.77 25.77 -35.40
C ARG A 33 8.92 25.45 -36.89
N THR A 34 9.12 24.19 -37.27
CA THR A 34 9.17 23.81 -38.69
C THR A 34 7.82 23.95 -39.38
N LEU A 35 6.72 23.60 -38.70
CA LEU A 35 5.36 23.85 -39.21
C LEU A 35 5.03 25.35 -39.37
N ARG A 36 5.66 26.23 -38.59
CA ARG A 36 5.51 27.68 -38.71
C ARG A 36 6.30 28.28 -39.87
N LEU A 37 7.37 27.60 -40.33
CA LEU A 37 8.19 28.05 -41.46
C LEU A 37 7.55 27.71 -42.81
N ASP A 38 6.82 26.59 -42.93
CA ASP A 38 6.10 26.25 -44.18
C ASP A 38 4.88 27.15 -44.42
N SER A 39 4.31 27.75 -43.36
CA SER A 39 3.24 28.75 -43.49
C SER A 39 3.71 30.14 -43.95
N ALA A 40 5.02 30.41 -43.98
CA ALA A 40 5.57 31.72 -44.34
C ALA A 40 5.71 31.97 -45.86
N ASN A 41 5.47 30.95 -46.69
CA ASN A 41 5.53 31.07 -48.16
C ASN A 41 4.15 31.22 -48.84
N LEU A 42 3.07 31.35 -48.07
CA LEU A 42 1.78 31.79 -48.61
C LEU A 42 1.85 33.30 -48.85
N HIS A 43 2.06 33.67 -50.11
CA HIS A 43 2.07 35.02 -50.66
C HIS A 43 1.15 36.01 -49.90
N LEU A 44 1.78 36.93 -49.16
CA LEU A 44 1.20 38.19 -48.69
C LEU A 44 0.85 39.07 -49.89
N ARG A 45 -0.32 38.83 -50.49
CA ARG A 45 -0.91 39.69 -51.51
C ARG A 45 -2.07 40.46 -50.87
N SER A 46 -1.89 41.79 -50.78
CA SER A 46 -2.74 42.84 -50.20
C SER A 46 -2.51 43.16 -48.71
N PRO A 47 -1.84 44.29 -48.39
CA PRO A 47 -1.72 44.80 -47.01
C PRO A 47 -3.05 45.25 -46.40
N GLU A 48 -4.09 45.45 -47.22
CA GLU A 48 -5.42 45.89 -46.75
C GLU A 48 -6.15 44.80 -45.95
N ARG A 49 -6.04 43.52 -46.34
CA ARG A 49 -6.69 42.40 -45.62
C ARG A 49 -6.04 42.09 -44.26
N LEU A 50 -4.77 42.46 -44.07
CA LEU A 50 -4.09 42.30 -42.78
C LEU A 50 -4.60 43.28 -41.74
N ASN A 51 -4.89 44.52 -42.15
CA ASN A 51 -5.42 45.53 -41.25
C ASN A 51 -6.82 45.12 -40.75
N ASP A 52 -7.66 44.57 -41.61
CA ASP A 52 -8.99 44.08 -41.22
C ASP A 52 -8.90 42.88 -40.25
N LEU A 53 -7.97 41.94 -40.48
CA LEU A 53 -7.72 40.82 -39.58
C LEU A 53 -7.14 41.27 -38.22
N LEU A 54 -6.27 42.28 -38.19
CA LEU A 54 -5.75 42.86 -36.96
C LEU A 54 -6.84 43.62 -36.19
N LEU A 55 -7.71 44.35 -36.90
CA LEU A 55 -8.82 45.09 -36.30
C LEU A 55 -9.85 44.17 -35.63
N VAL A 56 -10.05 42.95 -36.16
CA VAL A 56 -10.99 41.96 -35.59
C VAL A 56 -10.32 41.06 -34.54
N SER A 57 -9.03 40.72 -34.70
CA SER A 57 -8.33 39.84 -33.75
C SER A 57 -8.02 40.51 -32.42
N PHE A 58 -7.73 41.82 -32.41
CA PHE A 58 -7.49 42.59 -31.18
C PHE A 58 -8.68 42.60 -30.21
N PRO A 59 -9.92 42.97 -30.61
CA PRO A 59 -11.07 42.94 -29.70
C PRO A 59 -11.44 41.51 -29.26
N CYS A 60 -11.25 40.51 -30.11
CA CYS A 60 -11.44 39.11 -29.73
C CYS A 60 -10.44 38.65 -28.65
N ALA A 61 -9.16 39.00 -28.81
CA ALA A 61 -8.13 38.70 -27.82
C ALA A 61 -8.35 39.46 -26.50
N LEU A 62 -8.75 40.74 -26.57
CA LEU A 62 -9.11 41.54 -25.41
C LEU A 62 -10.33 40.95 -24.69
N LEU A 63 -11.38 40.61 -25.43
CA LEU A 63 -12.58 39.97 -24.88
C LEU A 63 -12.24 38.62 -24.23
N ALA A 64 -11.42 37.79 -24.88
CA ALA A 64 -10.95 36.53 -24.30
C ALA A 64 -10.15 36.76 -23.02
N THR A 65 -9.30 37.80 -22.98
CA THR A 65 -8.52 38.18 -21.80
C THR A 65 -9.42 38.69 -20.66
N VAL A 66 -10.42 39.51 -20.97
CA VAL A 66 -11.40 40.02 -20.00
C VAL A 66 -12.30 38.90 -19.48
N LEU A 67 -12.76 38.00 -20.35
CA LEU A 67 -13.54 36.82 -19.96
C LEU A 67 -12.70 35.86 -19.13
N TYR A 68 -11.43 35.65 -19.48
CA TYR A 68 -10.49 34.85 -18.69
C TYR A 68 -10.21 35.50 -17.33
N ALA A 69 -9.95 36.81 -17.28
CA ALA A 69 -9.74 37.54 -16.03
C ALA A 69 -11.00 37.53 -15.15
N ASN A 70 -12.19 37.75 -15.72
CA ASN A 70 -13.47 37.64 -15.00
C ASN A 70 -13.75 36.20 -14.56
N TYR A 71 -13.40 35.19 -15.36
CA TYR A 71 -13.46 33.80 -14.98
C TYR A 71 -12.53 33.51 -13.79
N CYS A 72 -11.27 33.96 -13.85
CA CYS A 72 -10.29 33.83 -12.78
C CYS A 72 -10.68 34.62 -11.51
N TRP A 73 -11.35 35.78 -11.64
CA TRP A 73 -11.77 36.58 -10.49
C TRP A 73 -13.04 36.02 -9.85
N ARG A 74 -14.11 35.79 -10.64
CA ARG A 74 -15.37 35.24 -10.13
C ARG A 74 -15.21 33.85 -9.55
N THR A 75 -14.22 33.08 -10.02
CA THR A 75 -13.88 31.80 -9.41
C THR A 75 -13.24 31.99 -8.03
N LYS A 76 -12.34 32.96 -7.81
CA LYS A 76 -11.67 33.13 -6.51
C LYS A 76 -12.63 33.38 -5.33
N GLU A 77 -13.53 34.36 -5.44
CA GLU A 77 -14.44 34.70 -4.33
C GLU A 77 -15.49 33.62 -4.07
N ARG A 78 -16.04 33.01 -5.13
CA ARG A 78 -17.05 31.95 -5.00
C ARG A 78 -16.47 30.62 -4.52
N VAL A 79 -15.19 30.35 -4.79
CA VAL A 79 -14.52 29.09 -4.44
C VAL A 79 -14.01 29.12 -2.99
N LEU A 80 -13.88 30.29 -2.35
CA LEU A 80 -13.32 30.39 -1.00
C LEU A 80 -14.16 29.64 0.07
N PRO A 81 -15.50 29.79 0.15
CA PRO A 81 -16.30 29.05 1.12
C PRO A 81 -16.24 27.53 0.91
N GLY A 82 -16.37 27.09 -0.35
CA GLY A 82 -16.27 25.67 -0.70
C GLY A 82 -14.87 25.09 -0.45
N THR A 83 -13.82 25.89 -0.63
CA THR A 83 -12.44 25.48 -0.32
C THR A 83 -12.27 25.30 1.18
N ARG A 84 -12.81 26.21 1.99
CA ARG A 84 -12.79 26.09 3.46
C ARG A 84 -13.53 24.83 3.90
N GLU A 85 -14.72 24.56 3.36
CA GLU A 85 -15.50 23.36 3.64
C GLU A 85 -14.75 22.07 3.23
N ALA A 86 -14.13 22.07 2.06
CA ALA A 86 -13.30 20.97 1.59
C ALA A 86 -12.04 20.75 2.45
N LEU A 87 -11.43 21.81 2.97
CA LEU A 87 -10.31 21.71 3.91
C LEU A 87 -10.76 21.24 5.29
N LEU A 88 -11.93 21.64 5.78
CA LEU A 88 -12.51 21.09 7.00
C LEU A 88 -12.81 19.59 6.86
N SER A 89 -13.28 19.19 5.68
CA SER A 89 -13.49 17.78 5.30
C SER A 89 -12.18 16.99 5.37
N LEU A 90 -11.11 17.53 4.79
CA LEU A 90 -9.76 16.95 4.89
C LEU A 90 -9.27 16.91 6.34
N TYR A 91 -9.43 18.02 7.08
CA TYR A 91 -8.99 18.15 8.47
C TYR A 91 -9.68 17.17 9.41
N ALA A 92 -10.89 16.72 9.11
CA ALA A 92 -11.55 15.67 9.88
C ALA A 92 -10.77 14.34 9.84
N PHE A 93 -10.04 14.08 8.75
CA PHE A 93 -9.33 12.82 8.52
C PHE A 93 -7.80 12.94 8.65
N ILE A 94 -7.22 14.01 8.12
CA ILE A 94 -5.78 14.26 8.03
C ILE A 94 -5.45 15.55 8.77
N THR A 95 -4.37 15.57 9.55
CA THR A 95 -3.78 16.79 10.12
C THR A 95 -2.44 17.07 9.47
N PRO A 96 -2.14 18.30 9.03
CA PRO A 96 -0.77 18.67 8.68
C PRO A 96 0.09 18.68 9.96
N THR A 97 1.28 18.11 9.88
CA THR A 97 2.25 18.10 11.01
C THR A 97 2.90 19.47 11.21
N GLN A 98 2.98 20.25 10.14
CA GLN A 98 3.42 21.64 10.15
C GLN A 98 2.23 22.59 10.27
N SER A 99 2.49 23.84 10.67
CA SER A 99 1.46 24.88 10.82
C SER A 99 0.69 25.21 9.54
N PHE A 100 1.17 24.76 8.38
CA PHE A 100 0.58 25.02 7.07
C PHE A 100 0.26 23.72 6.34
N TRP A 101 -0.87 23.72 5.63
CA TRP A 101 -1.22 22.64 4.71
C TRP A 101 -0.22 22.57 3.55
N PRO A 102 0.21 21.36 3.13
CA PRO A 102 0.98 21.23 1.91
C PRO A 102 0.17 21.75 0.71
N ILE A 103 0.85 22.45 -0.21
CA ILE A 103 0.23 23.18 -1.34
C ILE A 103 -0.69 22.27 -2.19
N GLN A 104 -0.36 20.98 -2.27
CA GLN A 104 -1.14 20.00 -3.03
C GLN A 104 -2.54 19.77 -2.43
N TYR A 105 -2.70 19.72 -1.10
CA TYR A 105 -4.02 19.58 -0.48
C TYR A 105 -4.88 20.84 -0.65
N LEU A 106 -4.26 22.03 -0.64
CA LEU A 106 -4.94 23.28 -0.98
C LEU A 106 -5.44 23.27 -2.43
N SER A 107 -4.66 22.74 -3.37
CA SER A 107 -5.06 22.63 -4.78
C SER A 107 -6.18 21.60 -4.96
N PHE A 108 -6.16 20.48 -4.23
CA PHE A 108 -7.25 19.50 -4.23
C PHE A 108 -8.54 20.08 -3.67
N ALA A 109 -8.47 20.81 -2.55
CA ALA A 109 -9.63 21.48 -1.96
C ALA A 109 -10.25 22.54 -2.89
N ARG A 110 -9.41 23.38 -3.51
CA ARG A 110 -9.86 24.37 -4.51
C ARG A 110 -10.49 23.69 -5.73
N SER A 111 -9.88 22.61 -6.22
CA SER A 111 -10.40 21.86 -7.37
C SER A 111 -11.73 21.20 -7.04
N ALA A 112 -11.87 20.61 -5.85
CA ALA A 112 -13.12 20.03 -5.38
C ALA A 112 -14.24 21.09 -5.31
N ALA A 113 -13.93 22.24 -4.70
CA ALA A 113 -14.85 23.37 -4.59
C ALA A 113 -15.28 23.95 -5.94
N ALA A 114 -14.35 24.06 -6.90
CA ALA A 114 -14.64 24.51 -8.25
C ALA A 114 -15.46 23.49 -9.07
N SER A 115 -15.24 22.18 -8.85
CA SER A 115 -15.85 21.11 -9.65
C SER A 115 -17.35 20.93 -9.45
N ARG A 116 -17.95 21.54 -8.42
CA ARG A 116 -19.33 21.30 -7.92
C ARG A 116 -19.66 19.83 -7.55
N LYS A 117 -18.75 18.88 -7.75
CA LYS A 117 -19.02 17.44 -7.63
C LYS A 117 -19.08 16.91 -6.18
N ARG A 118 -19.01 17.78 -5.15
CA ARG A 118 -18.98 17.43 -3.71
C ARG A 118 -18.07 16.23 -3.40
N ALA A 119 -17.03 16.03 -4.20
CA ALA A 119 -16.14 14.91 -4.11
C ALA A 119 -14.71 15.40 -4.33
N MET A 120 -13.86 15.14 -3.35
CA MET A 120 -12.43 15.39 -3.42
C MET A 120 -11.72 14.10 -3.84
N ARG A 121 -10.86 14.21 -4.85
CA ARG A 121 -10.00 13.12 -5.29
C ARG A 121 -8.62 13.33 -4.69
N LEU A 122 -8.18 12.38 -3.90
CA LEU A 122 -6.88 12.40 -3.23
C LEU A 122 -5.97 11.35 -3.90
N PRO A 123 -4.93 11.78 -4.63
CA PRO A 123 -4.02 10.83 -5.27
C PRO A 123 -3.31 9.95 -4.23
N LEU A 124 -3.40 8.62 -4.38
CA LEU A 124 -2.83 7.66 -3.43
C LEU A 124 -1.32 7.85 -3.25
N GLY A 125 -0.61 8.15 -4.33
CA GLY A 125 0.83 8.43 -4.31
C GLY A 125 1.19 9.62 -3.45
N THR A 126 0.37 10.68 -3.49
CA THR A 126 0.57 11.88 -2.67
C THR A 126 0.28 11.59 -1.21
N LEU A 127 -0.89 11.01 -0.91
CA LEU A 127 -1.27 10.62 0.46
C LEU A 127 -0.21 9.72 1.11
N TYR A 128 0.19 8.65 0.42
CA TYR A 128 1.16 7.69 0.96
C TYR A 128 2.53 8.33 1.21
N ARG A 129 3.05 9.08 0.23
CA ARG A 129 4.34 9.78 0.38
C ARG A 129 4.32 10.78 1.52
N ASP A 130 3.28 11.60 1.64
CA ASP A 130 3.23 12.65 2.65
C ASP A 130 3.08 12.08 4.07
N LEU A 131 2.41 10.91 4.21
CA LEU A 131 2.42 10.13 5.46
C LEU A 131 3.82 9.58 5.79
N LEU A 132 4.57 9.12 4.78
CA LEU A 132 5.93 8.62 4.98
C LEU A 132 6.95 9.72 5.26
N ASP A 133 6.74 10.91 4.69
CA ASP A 133 7.59 12.08 4.84
C ASP A 133 7.18 12.93 6.05
N ASP A 134 6.15 12.52 6.80
CA ASP A 134 5.64 13.21 8.00
C ASP A 134 5.23 14.67 7.71
N ALA A 135 4.70 14.90 6.51
CA ALA A 135 4.07 16.16 6.15
C ALA A 135 2.61 16.21 6.63
N ILE A 136 2.00 15.03 6.80
CA ILE A 136 0.65 14.86 7.32
C ILE A 136 0.56 13.62 8.20
N GLU A 137 -0.45 13.61 9.07
CA GLU A 137 -0.81 12.49 9.93
C GLU A 137 -2.31 12.17 9.82
N LEU A 138 -2.67 10.91 10.07
CA LEU A 138 -4.07 10.50 10.14
C LEU A 138 -4.57 10.73 11.57
N ARG A 139 -5.69 11.45 11.75
CA ARG A 139 -6.23 11.78 13.08
C ARG A 139 -6.72 10.58 13.88
N ASN A 140 -7.53 9.77 13.21
CA ASN A 140 -8.11 8.56 13.78
C ASN A 140 -8.09 7.50 12.68
N PRO A 141 -6.91 6.91 12.39
CA PRO A 141 -6.79 5.96 11.30
C PRO A 141 -7.67 4.72 11.53
N ARG A 142 -7.93 4.35 12.78
CA ARG A 142 -8.78 3.21 13.13
C ARG A 142 -10.21 3.35 12.62
N GLU A 143 -10.80 4.54 12.75
CA GLU A 143 -12.18 4.77 12.33
C GLU A 143 -12.27 5.29 10.89
N HIS A 144 -11.37 6.18 10.50
CA HIS A 144 -11.51 6.89 9.24
C HIS A 144 -10.90 6.15 8.05
N LEU A 145 -9.83 5.38 8.26
CA LEU A 145 -9.18 4.67 7.15
C LEU A 145 -10.07 3.57 6.55
N PRO A 146 -10.79 2.73 7.34
CA PRO A 146 -11.74 1.77 6.77
C PRO A 146 -12.85 2.46 5.96
N LEU A 147 -13.34 3.60 6.43
CA LEU A 147 -14.35 4.40 5.72
C LEU A 147 -13.79 5.01 4.44
N LEU A 148 -12.54 5.48 4.44
CA LEU A 148 -11.87 5.98 3.24
C LEU A 148 -11.70 4.89 2.19
N LEU A 149 -11.20 3.72 2.60
CA LEU A 149 -10.92 2.58 1.72
C LEU A 149 -12.20 1.98 1.13
N SER A 150 -13.30 2.02 1.87
CA SER A 150 -14.63 1.58 1.41
C SER A 150 -15.39 2.66 0.61
N ASP A 151 -14.81 3.84 0.37
CA ASP A 151 -15.44 5.00 -0.28
C ASP A 151 -16.74 5.44 0.43
N LYS A 152 -16.74 5.32 1.76
CA LYS A 152 -17.82 5.72 2.68
C LYS A 152 -17.47 6.95 3.53
N LEU A 153 -16.24 7.48 3.42
CA LEU A 153 -15.84 8.68 4.15
C LEU A 153 -16.49 9.93 3.53
N SER A 154 -17.56 10.41 4.17
CA SER A 154 -18.29 11.62 3.78
C SER A 154 -18.43 12.58 4.94
N VAL A 155 -17.65 13.65 4.96
CA VAL A 155 -17.79 14.73 5.94
C VAL A 155 -17.32 16.03 5.31
N PRO A 156 -18.14 17.09 5.27
CA PRO A 156 -19.26 17.27 4.35
C PRO A 156 -18.95 17.00 2.85
N THR A 157 -17.68 16.99 2.44
CA THR A 157 -17.27 16.59 1.09
C THR A 157 -16.87 15.12 1.08
N ARG A 158 -17.30 14.35 0.06
CA ARG A 158 -16.90 12.95 -0.08
C ARG A 158 -15.42 12.87 -0.45
N ILE A 159 -14.61 12.11 0.27
CA ILE A 159 -13.19 11.93 -0.05
C ILE A 159 -13.00 10.58 -0.71
N ARG A 160 -12.40 10.58 -1.91
CA ARG A 160 -12.07 9.39 -2.69
C ARG A 160 -10.58 9.32 -2.91
N VAL A 161 -10.01 8.14 -2.68
CA VAL A 161 -8.63 7.86 -3.08
C VAL A 161 -8.60 7.58 -4.58
N ASP A 162 -7.80 8.36 -5.31
CA ASP A 162 -7.58 8.18 -6.73
C ASP A 162 -6.30 7.35 -6.94
N ILE A 163 -6.38 6.35 -7.81
CA ILE A 163 -5.29 5.40 -8.03
C ILE A 163 -4.54 5.78 -9.30
N GLU A 164 -3.33 6.30 -9.14
CA GLU A 164 -2.49 6.68 -10.27
C GLU A 164 -1.97 5.44 -11.03
N LEU A 165 -1.80 5.58 -12.35
CA LEU A 165 -1.32 4.50 -13.23
C LEU A 165 0.02 3.90 -12.78
N PHE A 166 0.90 4.70 -12.16
CA PHE A 166 2.20 4.24 -11.67
C PHE A 166 2.07 3.10 -10.62
N TRP A 167 1.00 3.07 -9.82
CA TRP A 167 0.80 2.01 -8.84
C TRP A 167 0.51 0.66 -9.50
N TRP A 168 -0.19 0.65 -10.63
CA TRP A 168 -0.39 -0.55 -11.44
C TRP A 168 0.93 -1.09 -11.96
N PHE A 169 1.80 -0.22 -12.49
CA PHE A 169 3.14 -0.61 -12.88
C PHE A 169 3.94 -1.16 -11.69
N LYS A 170 3.82 -0.56 -10.51
CA LYS A 170 4.47 -1.06 -9.28
C LYS A 170 3.97 -2.45 -8.89
N LEU A 171 2.67 -2.72 -9.01
CA LEU A 171 2.09 -4.04 -8.76
C LEU A 171 2.54 -5.08 -9.79
N LEU A 172 2.49 -4.75 -11.08
CA LEU A 172 2.99 -5.63 -12.15
C LEU A 172 4.47 -5.96 -11.94
N TRP A 173 5.29 -4.96 -11.63
CA TRP A 173 6.72 -5.15 -11.35
C TRP A 173 6.95 -6.00 -10.10
N PHE A 174 6.13 -5.82 -9.05
CA PHE A 174 6.19 -6.65 -7.85
C PHE A 174 5.86 -8.11 -8.15
N MET A 175 4.78 -8.38 -8.90
CA MET A 175 4.43 -9.74 -9.34
C MET A 175 5.56 -10.37 -10.15
N PHE A 176 6.10 -9.65 -11.12
CA PHE A 176 7.23 -10.10 -11.92
C PHE A 176 8.45 -10.41 -11.05
N SER A 177 8.77 -9.54 -10.07
CA SER A 177 9.87 -9.76 -9.13
C SER A 177 9.66 -11.01 -8.27
N CYS A 178 8.43 -11.27 -7.80
CA CYS A 178 8.09 -12.50 -7.08
C CYS A 178 8.24 -13.74 -7.97
N TYR A 179 7.83 -13.64 -9.23
CA TYR A 179 8.00 -14.71 -10.23
C TYR A 179 9.48 -15.08 -10.41
N MET A 180 10.32 -14.08 -10.70
CA MET A 180 11.75 -14.28 -10.96
C MET A 180 12.53 -14.80 -9.73
N ARG A 181 12.11 -14.44 -8.51
CA ARG A 181 12.81 -14.85 -7.27
C ARG A 181 12.46 -16.24 -6.76
N SER A 182 11.48 -16.91 -7.33
CA SER A 182 10.91 -18.16 -6.80
C SER A 182 11.81 -19.41 -6.93
N GLY A 183 13.13 -19.24 -7.04
CA GLY A 183 14.12 -20.26 -7.42
C GLY A 183 14.09 -21.57 -6.63
N ARG A 184 13.50 -21.62 -5.44
CA ARG A 184 13.01 -22.83 -4.74
C ARG A 184 12.11 -22.36 -3.60
N PRO A 185 10.78 -22.58 -3.62
CA PRO A 185 9.96 -22.23 -2.47
C PRO A 185 10.34 -23.11 -1.28
N SER A 186 10.95 -22.52 -0.26
CA SER A 186 11.08 -23.12 1.07
C SER A 186 9.91 -22.65 1.91
N VAL A 187 8.96 -23.55 2.16
CA VAL A 187 8.03 -23.36 3.27
C VAL A 187 8.82 -23.70 4.52
N ALA A 188 9.18 -22.69 5.31
CA ALA A 188 9.74 -22.92 6.64
C ALA A 188 8.58 -23.30 7.55
N VAL A 189 8.58 -24.53 8.06
CA VAL A 189 7.67 -24.89 9.14
C VAL A 189 8.30 -24.35 10.41
N SER A 190 7.64 -23.41 11.06
CA SER A 190 8.04 -22.98 12.40
C SER A 190 7.68 -24.12 13.35
N VAL A 191 8.64 -25.03 13.55
CA VAL A 191 8.56 -26.04 14.60
C VAL A 191 9.19 -25.38 15.82
N GLY A 192 8.37 -25.07 16.84
CA GLY A 192 8.89 -24.62 18.12
C GLY A 192 9.91 -25.65 18.60
N ALA A 193 11.18 -25.25 18.64
CA ALA A 193 12.25 -26.08 19.13
C ALA A 193 12.00 -26.31 20.62
N ASN A 194 11.50 -27.49 21.01
CA ASN A 194 12.02 -28.30 22.12
C ASN A 194 11.02 -29.23 22.83
N ASP A 195 9.72 -29.26 22.51
CA ASP A 195 8.80 -30.15 23.25
C ASP A 195 8.33 -31.39 22.45
N PRO A 196 8.51 -32.62 22.97
CA PRO A 196 8.00 -33.83 22.37
C PRO A 196 6.45 -33.78 22.33
N ILE A 197 5.96 -33.66 21.10
CA ILE A 197 4.55 -33.62 20.69
C ILE A 197 3.80 -34.85 21.26
N THR A 198 3.23 -34.76 22.46
CA THR A 198 2.41 -35.87 23.00
C THR A 198 1.08 -35.45 23.62
N ARG A 199 0.76 -34.17 23.76
CA ARG A 199 -0.58 -33.73 24.18
C ARG A 199 -1.02 -32.52 23.38
N SER A 200 -2.17 -32.64 22.72
CA SER A 200 -2.86 -31.53 22.07
C SER A 200 -3.24 -30.49 23.13
N PRO A 201 -2.65 -29.29 23.14
CA PRO A 201 -3.00 -28.26 24.09
C PRO A 201 -4.45 -27.78 23.84
N PRO A 202 -5.20 -27.43 24.89
CA PRO A 202 -6.52 -26.81 24.73
C PRO A 202 -6.40 -25.51 23.93
N LEU A 203 -7.37 -25.24 23.06
CA LEU A 203 -7.41 -24.03 22.24
C LEU A 203 -7.29 -22.77 23.14
N PRO A 204 -6.36 -21.85 22.84
CA PRO A 204 -6.18 -20.64 23.64
C PRO A 204 -7.45 -19.78 23.61
N ARG A 205 -7.92 -19.36 24.80
CA ARG A 205 -9.10 -18.49 24.98
C ARG A 205 -8.79 -16.99 24.92
N SER A 206 -7.52 -16.61 25.05
CA SER A 206 -7.07 -15.21 25.03
C SER A 206 -6.25 -14.90 23.78
N PRO A 207 -6.37 -13.69 23.20
CA PRO A 207 -5.55 -13.27 22.06
C PRO A 207 -4.08 -13.13 22.49
N PRO A 208 -3.11 -13.53 21.64
CA PRO A 208 -1.69 -13.46 21.97
C PRO A 208 -1.22 -12.00 22.16
N PRO A 209 -0.14 -11.78 22.94
CA PRO A 209 0.51 -10.47 23.02
C PRO A 209 1.06 -10.07 21.63
N PRO A 210 1.01 -8.79 21.24
CA PRO A 210 1.36 -8.33 19.89
C PRO A 210 2.86 -8.35 19.59
N TYR A 211 3.69 -8.38 20.65
CA TYR A 211 5.13 -8.59 20.58
C TYR A 211 5.50 -9.53 21.72
N PRO A 212 6.36 -10.53 21.49
CA PRO A 212 6.96 -11.27 22.59
C PRO A 212 7.66 -10.23 23.48
N ARG A 213 7.19 -10.09 24.73
CA ARG A 213 7.96 -9.33 25.72
C ARG A 213 9.34 -9.96 25.75
N ALA A 214 10.37 -9.17 25.48
CA ALA A 214 11.74 -9.61 25.69
C ALA A 214 11.90 -9.90 27.18
N THR A 215 11.61 -11.14 27.58
CA THR A 215 12.04 -11.64 28.89
C THR A 215 13.55 -11.55 28.85
N HIS A 216 14.10 -10.88 29.86
CA HIS A 216 15.41 -10.25 29.90
C HIS A 216 16.63 -11.18 29.67
N GLU A 217 16.41 -12.47 29.43
CA GLU A 217 17.47 -13.47 29.52
C GLU A 217 18.13 -13.87 28.21
N HIS A 218 17.46 -14.07 27.06
CA HIS A 218 18.15 -14.39 25.79
C HIS A 218 17.27 -14.27 24.53
N ALA A 219 16.23 -13.43 24.54
CA ALA A 219 15.43 -13.23 23.34
C ALA A 219 16.30 -12.63 22.22
N ASP A 220 16.48 -13.38 21.14
CA ASP A 220 17.19 -12.97 19.93
C ASP A 220 16.75 -11.56 19.54
N ILE A 221 17.69 -10.61 19.59
CA ILE A 221 17.49 -9.20 19.23
C ILE A 221 16.87 -9.07 17.80
N HIS A 222 16.99 -10.10 16.98
CA HIS A 222 16.40 -10.21 15.65
C HIS A 222 14.87 -10.41 15.62
N ALA A 223 14.24 -10.90 16.69
CA ALA A 223 12.79 -11.09 16.74
C ALA A 223 12.03 -9.77 16.91
N ALA A 224 12.64 -8.78 17.59
CA ALA A 224 12.04 -7.46 17.82
C ALA A 224 11.91 -6.63 16.53
N SER A 225 12.60 -7.01 15.44
CA SER A 225 12.68 -6.23 14.21
C SER A 225 11.95 -6.83 13.01
N ALA A 226 11.31 -7.99 13.19
CA ALA A 226 10.46 -8.56 12.15
C ALA A 226 9.17 -7.73 12.00
N PRO A 227 8.67 -7.51 10.77
CA PRO A 227 7.38 -6.86 10.53
C PRO A 227 6.28 -7.57 11.33
N PRO A 228 5.51 -6.88 12.18
CA PRO A 228 4.51 -7.52 13.05
C PRO A 228 3.50 -8.33 12.24
N SER A 229 3.17 -7.84 11.06
CA SER A 229 2.20 -8.45 10.16
C SER A 229 2.58 -9.90 9.75
N SER A 230 3.86 -10.24 9.53
CA SER A 230 4.26 -11.64 9.25
C SER A 230 4.14 -12.57 10.45
N LEU A 231 4.16 -12.04 11.67
CA LEU A 231 4.17 -12.81 12.90
C LEU A 231 2.78 -13.22 13.39
N PHE A 232 1.71 -12.69 12.81
CA PHE A 232 0.36 -12.94 13.32
C PHE A 232 0.01 -14.44 13.40
N PHE A 233 0.30 -15.19 12.32
CA PHE A 233 -0.09 -16.59 12.24
C PHE A 233 0.78 -17.49 13.14
N SER A 234 2.02 -17.10 13.41
CA SER A 234 2.85 -17.79 14.40
C SER A 234 2.40 -17.49 15.82
N MET A 235 1.92 -16.28 16.10
CA MET A 235 1.41 -15.91 17.42
C MET A 235 0.01 -16.44 17.73
N LEU A 236 -0.87 -16.60 16.72
CA LEU A 236 -2.25 -17.08 16.97
C LEU A 236 -2.31 -18.44 17.67
N TYR A 237 -1.32 -19.30 17.43
CA TYR A 237 -1.24 -20.64 17.99
C TYR A 237 0.19 -20.92 18.46
N GLU A 238 0.63 -20.22 19.50
CA GLU A 238 1.99 -20.35 20.08
C GLU A 238 2.41 -21.81 20.32
N ASN A 239 1.45 -22.70 20.56
CA ASN A 239 1.71 -24.12 20.88
C ASN A 239 1.47 -25.08 19.71
N ALA A 240 1.15 -24.60 18.51
CA ALA A 240 0.93 -25.47 17.35
C ALA A 240 1.88 -25.10 16.20
N PRO A 241 2.45 -26.10 15.49
CA PRO A 241 3.24 -25.82 14.31
C PRO A 241 2.37 -25.05 13.32
N SER A 242 2.90 -23.94 12.84
CA SER A 242 2.19 -23.04 11.95
C SER A 242 3.02 -22.66 10.73
N VAL A 243 2.32 -22.40 9.63
CA VAL A 243 2.90 -21.94 8.36
C VAL A 243 2.03 -20.82 7.81
N SER A 244 2.65 -19.71 7.42
CA SER A 244 1.98 -18.63 6.69
C SER A 244 2.15 -18.79 5.18
N LEU A 245 1.04 -18.88 4.44
CA LEU A 245 1.07 -18.92 2.97
C LEU A 245 1.26 -17.52 2.35
N ASP A 246 1.13 -16.45 3.12
CA ASP A 246 1.32 -15.08 2.63
C ASP A 246 2.77 -14.82 2.18
N CYS A 247 3.71 -15.60 2.71
CA CYS A 247 5.13 -15.58 2.41
C CYS A 247 5.52 -16.45 1.19
N VAL A 248 4.57 -17.20 0.61
CA VAL A 248 4.79 -18.06 -0.56
C VAL A 248 4.29 -17.35 -1.81
N PRO A 249 5.10 -17.11 -2.86
CA PRO A 249 4.62 -16.48 -4.08
C PRO A 249 3.45 -17.23 -4.73
N TYR A 250 2.46 -16.50 -5.26
CA TYR A 250 1.21 -17.11 -5.76
C TYR A 250 1.43 -18.21 -6.81
N HIS A 251 2.34 -17.99 -7.77
CA HIS A 251 2.64 -18.98 -8.81
C HIS A 251 3.39 -20.21 -8.29
N ALA A 252 3.99 -20.13 -7.10
CA ALA A 252 4.67 -21.23 -6.42
C ALA A 252 3.79 -21.90 -5.35
N LEU A 253 2.58 -21.39 -5.12
CA LEU A 253 1.68 -21.80 -4.03
C LEU A 253 1.35 -23.29 -4.09
N GLU A 254 0.97 -23.80 -5.27
CA GLU A 254 0.68 -25.22 -5.43
C GLU A 254 1.90 -26.08 -5.11
N ARG A 255 3.06 -25.79 -5.70
CA ARG A 255 4.31 -26.53 -5.45
C ARG A 255 4.67 -26.53 -3.96
N ALA A 256 4.51 -25.39 -3.28
CA ALA A 256 4.74 -25.25 -1.85
C ALA A 256 3.79 -26.13 -1.02
N ILE A 257 2.50 -26.12 -1.34
CA ILE A 257 1.50 -26.99 -0.70
C ILE A 257 1.81 -28.47 -0.96
N ARG A 258 2.20 -28.88 -2.17
CA ARG A 258 2.61 -30.27 -2.46
C ARG A 258 3.83 -30.68 -1.65
N LYS A 259 4.82 -29.79 -1.52
CA LYS A 259 6.00 -30.03 -0.68
C LYS A 259 5.59 -30.19 0.78
N LEU A 260 4.70 -29.34 1.28
CA LEU A 260 4.17 -29.41 2.65
C LEU A 260 3.45 -30.74 2.90
N GLN A 261 2.56 -31.15 2.00
CA GLN A 261 1.86 -32.46 2.03
C GLN A 261 2.83 -33.64 2.16
N ASN A 262 3.90 -33.62 1.38
CA ASN A 262 4.90 -34.70 1.37
C ASN A 262 5.80 -34.69 2.61
N THR A 263 6.06 -33.52 3.20
CA THR A 263 6.98 -33.36 4.34
C THR A 263 6.32 -33.56 5.70
N LEU A 264 5.00 -33.35 5.81
CA LEU A 264 4.28 -33.57 7.06
C LEU A 264 4.28 -35.07 7.42
N ALA A 265 4.50 -35.42 8.68
CA ALA A 265 4.46 -36.82 9.13
C ALA A 265 3.00 -37.34 9.19
N PRO A 266 2.73 -38.64 8.95
CA PRO A 266 1.40 -39.22 9.15
C PRO A 266 0.88 -38.95 10.57
N GLY A 267 -0.41 -38.64 10.70
CA GLY A 267 -1.03 -38.24 11.98
C GLY A 267 -0.74 -36.82 12.45
N ALA A 268 0.24 -36.10 11.89
CA ALA A 268 0.60 -34.76 12.34
C ALA A 268 -0.46 -33.70 11.99
N HIS A 269 -0.59 -32.72 12.88
CA HIS A 269 -1.44 -31.54 12.72
C HIS A 269 -0.61 -30.33 12.32
N LEU A 270 -1.19 -29.43 11.53
CA LEU A 270 -0.56 -28.19 11.12
C LEU A 270 -1.60 -27.08 11.00
N THR A 271 -1.27 -25.90 11.50
CA THR A 271 -2.10 -24.70 11.29
C THR A 271 -1.55 -23.88 10.14
N ILE A 272 -2.38 -23.63 9.14
CA ILE A 272 -2.03 -22.87 7.95
C ILE A 272 -2.72 -21.52 8.02
N GLY A 273 -1.93 -20.45 8.11
CA GLY A 273 -2.38 -19.08 8.03
C GLY A 273 -2.37 -18.55 6.60
N LEU A 274 -3.42 -17.85 6.21
CA LEU A 274 -3.40 -17.09 4.96
C LEU A 274 -4.32 -15.87 5.01
N THR A 275 -3.98 -14.86 4.23
CA THR A 275 -4.82 -13.71 3.93
C THR A 275 -5.36 -13.85 2.51
N THR A 276 -6.60 -13.41 2.27
CA THR A 276 -7.19 -13.37 0.92
C THR A 276 -7.93 -12.06 0.73
N ARG A 277 -8.01 -11.57 -0.51
CA ARG A 277 -8.96 -10.49 -0.86
C ARG A 277 -10.40 -10.94 -0.62
N ALA A 278 -11.19 -10.03 -0.06
CA ALA A 278 -12.60 -10.22 0.25
C ALA A 278 -13.46 -9.20 -0.51
N GLY A 279 -14.76 -9.50 -0.63
CA GLY A 279 -15.76 -8.62 -1.23
C GLY A 279 -16.10 -8.90 -2.70
N SER A 280 -17.22 -8.33 -3.14
CA SER A 280 -17.66 -8.36 -4.54
C SER A 280 -16.64 -7.62 -5.42
N GLY A 281 -15.92 -8.36 -6.26
CA GLY A 281 -14.84 -7.82 -7.11
C GLY A 281 -13.44 -8.31 -6.76
N ALA A 282 -13.28 -9.17 -5.74
CA ALA A 282 -11.97 -9.74 -5.37
C ALA A 282 -11.24 -10.44 -6.54
N HIS A 283 -11.97 -10.89 -7.56
CA HIS A 283 -11.42 -11.58 -8.73
C HIS A 283 -11.01 -10.65 -9.89
N THR A 284 -11.41 -9.38 -9.85
CA THR A 284 -11.18 -8.45 -10.97
C THR A 284 -9.88 -7.70 -10.76
N PHE A 285 -8.85 -8.02 -11.57
CA PHE A 285 -7.55 -7.36 -11.48
C PHE A 285 -7.65 -5.86 -11.73
N SER A 286 -8.53 -5.39 -12.63
CA SER A 286 -8.69 -3.97 -12.98
C SER A 286 -9.41 -3.12 -11.94
N ASP A 287 -9.95 -3.72 -10.86
CA ASP A 287 -10.59 -2.98 -9.78
C ASP A 287 -9.53 -2.12 -9.05
N PRO A 288 -9.70 -0.78 -8.93
CA PRO A 288 -8.82 0.09 -8.14
C PRO A 288 -8.56 -0.40 -6.71
N ARG A 289 -9.51 -1.12 -6.13
CA ARG A 289 -9.36 -1.76 -4.81
C ARG A 289 -8.23 -2.77 -4.76
N THR A 290 -7.85 -3.38 -5.89
CA THR A 290 -6.68 -4.24 -6.02
C THR A 290 -5.41 -3.54 -5.55
N ILE A 291 -5.22 -2.29 -5.97
CA ILE A 291 -4.04 -1.49 -5.58
C ILE A 291 -4.11 -1.10 -4.11
N LEU A 292 -5.28 -0.71 -3.63
CA LEU A 292 -5.49 -0.40 -2.20
C LEU A 292 -5.15 -1.61 -1.33
N THR A 293 -5.56 -2.82 -1.73
CA THR A 293 -5.23 -4.07 -1.03
C THR A 293 -3.77 -4.48 -1.17
N ALA A 294 -3.10 -4.11 -2.26
CA ALA A 294 -1.70 -4.47 -2.51
C ALA A 294 -0.71 -3.67 -1.66
N LEU A 295 -1.11 -2.48 -1.21
CA LEU A 295 -0.21 -1.51 -0.60
C LEU A 295 0.57 -2.05 0.63
N PRO A 296 -0.06 -2.74 1.60
CA PRO A 296 0.67 -3.32 2.73
C PRO A 296 1.62 -4.44 2.35
N PHE A 297 1.40 -5.12 1.22
CA PHE A 297 2.21 -6.25 0.76
C PHE A 297 3.37 -5.83 -0.15
N PHE A 298 3.43 -4.54 -0.54
CA PHE A 298 4.55 -4.08 -1.33
C PHE A 298 5.88 -4.25 -0.58
N PRO A 299 6.96 -4.53 -1.32
CA PRO A 299 8.32 -4.43 -0.83
C PRO A 299 8.58 -3.17 0.00
N ARG A 300 8.78 -3.31 1.31
CA ARG A 300 9.22 -2.21 2.18
C ARG A 300 10.55 -1.66 1.68
N ALA A 301 10.69 -0.33 1.68
CA ALA A 301 11.89 0.32 1.19
C ALA A 301 13.10 -0.02 2.06
N TYR A 302 12.90 -0.05 3.38
CA TYR A 302 13.95 -0.31 4.37
C TYR A 302 14.49 -1.74 4.38
N LEU A 303 13.75 -2.70 3.81
CA LEU A 303 14.21 -4.09 3.64
C LEU A 303 15.06 -4.29 2.38
N ARG A 304 15.23 -3.26 1.53
CA ARG A 304 16.08 -3.36 0.32
C ARG A 304 17.55 -3.41 0.74
N GLY A 305 18.22 -4.52 0.45
CA GLY A 305 19.66 -4.71 0.74
C GLY A 305 19.95 -5.70 1.87
N ARG A 306 18.96 -6.02 2.72
CA ARG A 306 19.09 -7.00 3.81
C ARG A 306 18.21 -8.25 3.60
N ALA A 307 17.89 -8.55 2.34
CA ALA A 307 16.93 -9.60 1.96
C ALA A 307 17.32 -11.02 2.42
N SER A 308 18.56 -11.24 2.87
CA SER A 308 19.03 -12.54 3.37
C SER A 308 18.69 -12.79 4.84
N ILE A 309 18.37 -11.74 5.62
CA ILE A 309 18.29 -11.85 7.09
C ILE A 309 16.86 -12.13 7.57
N VAL A 310 15.86 -11.58 6.87
CA VAL A 310 14.45 -11.72 7.30
C VAL A 310 13.78 -12.80 6.45
N GLY A 311 13.68 -14.01 7.01
CA GLY A 311 13.29 -15.24 6.32
C GLY A 311 11.89 -15.30 5.73
N GLU A 312 11.04 -14.29 5.92
CA GLU A 312 9.64 -14.35 5.51
C GLU A 312 9.15 -13.03 4.92
N ARG A 313 9.57 -12.77 3.68
CA ARG A 313 9.03 -11.63 2.93
C ARG A 313 7.67 -11.98 2.37
N ARG A 314 6.66 -11.19 2.75
CA ARG A 314 5.32 -11.24 2.17
C ARG A 314 5.35 -11.11 0.66
N THR A 315 4.42 -11.83 0.03
CA THR A 315 4.33 -11.96 -1.42
C THR A 315 2.98 -11.48 -1.94
N THR A 316 2.68 -11.78 -3.19
CA THR A 316 1.43 -11.41 -3.85
C THR A 316 0.28 -12.37 -3.55
N THR A 317 0.51 -13.47 -2.83
CA THR A 317 -0.52 -14.48 -2.53
C THR A 317 -1.81 -13.92 -1.93
N PRO A 318 -1.77 -12.98 -0.97
CA PRO A 318 -2.99 -12.37 -0.44
C PRO A 318 -3.92 -11.73 -1.48
N LEU A 319 -3.36 -11.32 -2.62
CA LEU A 319 -4.08 -10.62 -3.68
C LEU A 319 -4.75 -11.55 -4.69
N PHE A 320 -4.31 -12.81 -4.78
CA PHE A 320 -4.70 -13.73 -5.85
C PHE A 320 -5.23 -15.07 -5.34
N ALA A 321 -4.82 -15.49 -4.15
CA ALA A 321 -5.34 -16.70 -3.54
C ALA A 321 -6.78 -16.49 -3.06
N THR A 322 -7.56 -17.55 -3.23
CA THR A 322 -8.91 -17.65 -2.67
C THR A 322 -8.95 -18.84 -1.74
N LEU A 323 -9.74 -18.75 -0.67
CA LEU A 323 -9.88 -19.83 0.30
C LEU A 323 -10.30 -21.16 -0.38
N PRO A 324 -11.32 -21.21 -1.28
CA PRO A 324 -11.69 -22.46 -1.95
C PRO A 324 -10.55 -23.08 -2.76
N ARG A 325 -9.73 -22.25 -3.43
CA ARG A 325 -8.59 -22.75 -4.20
C ARG A 325 -7.51 -23.34 -3.30
N VAL A 326 -7.22 -22.70 -2.17
CA VAL A 326 -6.22 -23.20 -1.21
C VAL A 326 -6.71 -24.50 -0.56
N LEU A 327 -7.99 -24.58 -0.15
CA LEU A 327 -8.57 -25.82 0.37
C LEU A 327 -8.52 -26.94 -0.66
N GLY A 328 -8.88 -26.68 -1.91
CA GLY A 328 -8.78 -27.67 -2.99
C GLY A 328 -7.35 -28.16 -3.24
N LEU A 329 -6.35 -27.28 -3.11
CA LEU A 329 -4.94 -27.69 -3.18
C LEU A 329 -4.54 -28.58 -1.98
N LEU A 330 -4.98 -28.24 -0.77
CA LEU A 330 -4.68 -29.00 0.45
C LEU A 330 -5.31 -30.39 0.47
N THR A 331 -6.53 -30.55 -0.06
CA THR A 331 -7.28 -31.82 -0.05
C THR A 331 -7.08 -32.67 -1.31
N SER A 332 -6.29 -32.19 -2.28
CA SER A 332 -5.97 -32.94 -3.50
C SER A 332 -4.52 -33.44 -3.49
N GLY A 333 -4.12 -34.18 -4.54
CA GLY A 333 -2.73 -34.59 -4.77
C GLY A 333 -2.44 -36.01 -4.29
N ARG A 334 -1.14 -36.37 -4.28
CA ARG A 334 -0.67 -37.72 -3.90
C ARG A 334 -0.71 -37.99 -2.39
N ALA A 335 -0.67 -36.94 -1.58
CA ALA A 335 -0.72 -37.01 -0.12
C ALA A 335 -1.71 -35.95 0.39
N PRO A 336 -3.02 -36.12 0.12
CA PRO A 336 -4.03 -35.14 0.50
C PRO A 336 -4.07 -34.98 2.03
N LEU A 337 -4.31 -33.76 2.48
CA LEU A 337 -4.52 -33.46 3.91
C LEU A 337 -6.01 -33.42 4.21
N SER A 338 -6.39 -33.90 5.38
CA SER A 338 -7.73 -33.74 5.92
C SER A 338 -7.86 -32.36 6.55
N VAL A 339 -8.81 -31.56 6.09
CA VAL A 339 -9.12 -30.26 6.70
C VAL A 339 -9.97 -30.51 7.93
N VAL A 340 -9.42 -30.15 9.10
CA VAL A 340 -10.08 -30.35 10.41
C VAL A 340 -10.93 -29.13 10.77
N LEU A 341 -10.38 -27.92 10.55
CA LEU A 341 -11.04 -26.67 10.90
C LEU A 341 -10.68 -25.59 9.88
N VAL A 342 -11.69 -24.80 9.49
CA VAL A 342 -11.50 -23.56 8.73
C VAL A 342 -12.14 -22.45 9.55
N ARG A 343 -11.34 -21.48 10.01
CA ARG A 343 -11.81 -20.37 10.83
C ARG A 343 -11.45 -19.04 10.16
N ASN A 344 -12.45 -18.17 10.04
CA ASN A 344 -12.20 -16.77 9.75
C ASN A 344 -11.64 -16.10 11.01
N VAL A 345 -10.43 -15.55 10.93
CA VAL A 345 -9.72 -14.88 12.03
C VAL A 345 -9.52 -13.39 11.75
N SER A 346 -10.36 -12.79 10.91
CA SER A 346 -10.20 -11.42 10.44
C SER A 346 -10.29 -10.40 11.59
N ALA A 347 -11.18 -10.61 12.56
CA ALA A 347 -11.34 -9.69 13.69
C ALA A 347 -10.13 -9.72 14.63
N GLU A 348 -9.63 -10.91 14.93
CA GLU A 348 -8.41 -11.13 15.69
C GLU A 348 -7.20 -10.55 14.96
N TYR A 349 -7.15 -10.72 13.64
CA TYR A 349 -6.08 -10.20 12.80
C TYR A 349 -6.04 -8.67 12.79
N ALA A 350 -7.17 -8.01 12.54
CA ALA A 350 -7.26 -6.56 12.59
C ALA A 350 -6.90 -6.03 14.00
N THR A 351 -7.35 -6.72 15.05
CA THR A 351 -7.03 -6.35 16.43
C THR A 351 -5.53 -6.46 16.71
N PHE A 352 -4.89 -7.55 16.28
CA PHE A 352 -3.46 -7.74 16.41
C PHE A 352 -2.68 -6.63 15.68
N LEU A 353 -3.00 -6.37 14.41
CA LEU A 353 -2.33 -5.33 13.61
C LEU A 353 -2.45 -3.94 14.26
N ARG A 354 -3.63 -3.58 14.78
CA ARG A 354 -3.81 -2.30 15.50
C ARG A 354 -2.95 -2.23 16.74
N ARG A 355 -2.92 -3.30 17.55
CA ARG A 355 -2.06 -3.34 18.74
C ARG A 355 -0.59 -3.18 18.37
N SER A 356 -0.13 -3.83 17.30
CA SER A 356 1.25 -3.69 16.83
C SER A 356 1.54 -2.27 16.34
N ALA A 357 0.60 -1.63 15.62
CA ALA A 357 0.75 -0.24 15.20
C ALA A 357 0.78 0.73 16.39
N HIS A 358 -0.06 0.52 17.40
CA HIS A 358 -0.05 1.29 18.65
C HIS A 358 1.26 1.07 19.44
N ALA A 359 1.74 -0.16 19.53
CA ALA A 359 3.03 -0.43 20.17
C ALA A 359 4.18 0.30 19.46
N LEU A 360 4.19 0.35 18.12
CA LEU A 360 5.17 1.15 17.38
C LEU A 360 5.06 2.66 17.66
N GLU A 361 3.89 3.16 18.05
CA GLU A 361 3.61 4.58 18.24
C GLU A 361 3.84 5.05 19.68
N ASP A 362 3.24 4.33 20.63
CA ASP A 362 3.12 4.68 22.05
C ASP A 362 4.26 4.11 22.90
N ASP A 363 4.79 2.92 22.55
CA ASP A 363 5.90 2.30 23.27
C ASP A 363 7.23 2.89 22.77
N TRP A 364 7.82 3.76 23.59
CA TRP A 364 9.05 4.47 23.23
C TRP A 364 10.24 3.52 23.09
N GLU A 365 10.29 2.38 23.79
CA GLU A 365 11.39 1.42 23.71
C GLU A 365 11.36 0.68 22.38
N ILE A 366 10.18 0.18 21.98
CA ILE A 366 9.97 -0.47 20.69
C ILE A 366 10.27 0.52 19.56
N ARG A 367 9.76 1.75 19.68
CA ARG A 367 9.99 2.81 18.69
C ARG A 367 11.48 3.15 18.56
N ASP A 368 12.16 3.42 19.66
CA ASP A 368 13.59 3.78 19.65
C ASP A 368 14.44 2.64 19.08
N ALA A 369 14.18 1.39 19.49
CA ALA A 369 14.86 0.22 18.95
C ALA A 369 14.68 0.11 17.43
N PHE A 370 13.44 0.24 16.93
CA PHE A 370 13.14 0.15 15.51
C PHE A 370 13.77 1.31 14.72
N VAL A 371 13.68 2.54 15.23
CA VAL A 371 14.25 3.75 14.59
C VAL A 371 15.78 3.66 14.55
N ARG A 372 16.41 3.16 15.60
CA ARG A 372 17.87 2.94 15.66
C ARG A 372 18.33 1.91 14.63
N GLU A 373 17.55 0.86 14.38
CA GLU A 373 17.92 -0.21 13.45
C GLU A 373 17.59 0.11 11.98
N TRP A 374 16.45 0.76 11.71
CA TRP A 374 15.90 0.94 10.36
C TRP A 374 15.68 2.39 9.95
N GLY A 375 15.76 3.33 10.89
CA GLY A 375 15.54 4.77 10.66
C GLY A 375 14.06 5.19 10.80
N ALA A 376 13.86 6.48 11.05
CA ALA A 376 12.52 7.05 11.30
C ALA A 376 11.55 6.94 10.11
N ARG A 377 12.06 6.94 8.86
CA ARG A 377 11.24 6.72 7.67
C ARG A 377 10.72 5.29 7.57
N ALA A 378 11.54 4.31 7.95
CA ALA A 378 11.16 2.90 7.97
C ALA A 378 10.09 2.62 9.02
N TRP A 379 10.28 3.19 10.21
CA TRP A 379 9.29 3.16 11.29
C TRP A 379 7.92 3.69 10.84
N ARG A 380 7.89 4.86 10.19
CA ARG A 380 6.66 5.43 9.60
C ARG A 380 6.05 4.53 8.55
N GLU A 381 6.87 3.96 7.65
CA GLU A 381 6.40 3.03 6.62
C GLU A 381 5.72 1.80 7.24
N GLU A 382 6.32 1.22 8.27
CA GLU A 382 5.76 0.05 8.95
C GLU A 382 4.48 0.38 9.72
N ARG A 383 4.45 1.49 10.47
CA ARG A 383 3.24 1.98 11.16
C ARG A 383 2.09 2.19 10.18
N VAL A 384 2.32 2.95 9.10
CA VAL A 384 1.30 3.26 8.09
C VAL A 384 0.79 1.99 7.43
N CYS A 385 1.66 1.10 6.99
CA CYS A 385 1.22 -0.09 6.27
C CYS A 385 0.51 -1.10 7.18
N THR A 386 0.93 -1.24 8.44
CA THR A 386 0.26 -2.10 9.43
C THR A 386 -1.16 -1.60 9.71
N MET A 387 -1.31 -0.29 9.92
CA MET A 387 -2.63 0.33 10.13
C MET A 387 -3.50 0.26 8.87
N TRP A 388 -2.91 0.43 7.68
CA TRP A 388 -3.60 0.30 6.41
C TRP A 388 -4.13 -1.11 6.18
N GLU A 389 -3.35 -2.13 6.54
CA GLU A 389 -3.80 -3.51 6.46
C GLU A 389 -4.95 -3.81 7.42
N ALA A 390 -4.85 -3.37 8.68
CA ALA A 390 -5.95 -3.49 9.63
C ALA A 390 -7.24 -2.87 9.07
N ALA A 391 -7.13 -1.67 8.50
CA ALA A 391 -8.25 -0.96 7.91
C ALA A 391 -8.85 -1.66 6.69
N LEU A 392 -8.05 -2.34 5.87
CA LEU A 392 -8.55 -3.17 4.76
C LEU A 392 -9.34 -4.38 5.26
N VAL A 393 -8.92 -4.98 6.38
CA VAL A 393 -9.64 -6.09 7.02
C VAL A 393 -10.98 -5.60 7.59
N ASP A 394 -10.97 -4.47 8.29
CA ASP A 394 -12.19 -3.84 8.83
C ASP A 394 -13.18 -3.41 7.74
N ALA A 395 -12.67 -2.94 6.60
CA ALA A 395 -13.46 -2.58 5.44
C ALA A 395 -14.02 -3.80 4.69
N GLY A 396 -13.68 -5.03 5.10
CA GLY A 396 -14.06 -6.27 4.43
C GLY A 396 -13.41 -6.45 3.05
N MET A 397 -12.29 -5.78 2.80
CA MET A 397 -11.51 -5.88 1.55
C MET A 397 -10.43 -6.95 1.63
N LEU A 398 -10.01 -7.30 2.84
CA LEU A 398 -9.16 -8.45 3.16
C LEU A 398 -9.86 -9.34 4.19
N ALA A 399 -9.56 -10.64 4.15
CA ALA A 399 -9.97 -11.60 5.16
C ALA A 399 -8.78 -12.47 5.57
N GLY A 400 -8.61 -12.67 6.88
CA GLY A 400 -7.63 -13.59 7.46
C GLY A 400 -8.26 -14.95 7.75
N TRP A 401 -7.55 -16.02 7.44
CA TRP A 401 -8.00 -17.39 7.62
C TRP A 401 -6.96 -18.23 8.36
N ALA A 402 -7.44 -19.04 9.30
CA ALA A 402 -6.66 -20.11 9.93
C ALA A 402 -7.29 -21.46 9.53
N VAL A 403 -6.49 -22.31 8.88
CA VAL A 403 -6.90 -23.64 8.40
C VAL A 403 -6.09 -24.69 9.15
N VAL A 404 -6.74 -25.48 9.99
CA VAL A 404 -6.09 -26.62 10.67
C VAL A 404 -6.24 -27.84 9.79
N VAL A 405 -5.12 -28.46 9.44
CA VAL A 405 -5.06 -29.67 8.62
C VAL A 405 -4.40 -30.81 9.41
N ARG A 406 -4.75 -32.04 9.05
CA ARG A 406 -4.15 -33.27 9.57
C ARG A 406 -3.71 -34.14 8.40
N LYS A 407 -2.54 -34.76 8.50
CA LYS A 407 -2.17 -35.83 7.56
C LYS A 407 -2.79 -37.15 8.04
N PRO A 408 -3.50 -37.90 7.19
CA PRO A 408 -3.98 -39.24 7.56
C PRO A 408 -2.82 -40.15 7.96
N GLU A 409 -3.12 -41.16 8.77
CA GLU A 409 -2.17 -42.18 9.24
C GLU A 409 -1.67 -43.10 8.12
#